data_AF-A0A2S7ZA33-F1
#
_entry.id   AF-A0A2S7ZA33-F1
#
_cell.length_a   1.000
_cell.length_b   1.000
_cell.length_c   1.000
_cell.angle_alpha   90.00
_cell.angle_beta   90.00
_cell.angle_gamma   90.00
#
_symmetry.space_group_name_H-M   'P 1'
#
loop_
_entity.id
_entity.type
_entity.pdbx_description
1 polymer ?
#
loop_
_entity_poly.entity_id
_entity_poly.type
_entity_poly.pdbx_seq_one_letter_code
_entity_poly.pdbx_strand_id
1 'polypeptide(L)'
;MLKNLKVIFFSPLRADINHILSSTKVTTALFYFFIAWLTLRVAYGTHGVFIRDSLSVIAQPFNIGKISLLSYVVDFSTAVLVDNFFIALLLWLIVGRSRQIAIRKFFLITLYISTFYLFCLSTKIILIHPINSLKFYNVFWYGLAADATKLIITILNGYVFFLFNVMLYRLVALNKVFVFFLSIGSIAIAAKLSNVLDAWLK
;
A
#
# COMPACT_ATOMS: atom_id res chain seq x y z
N MET A 1 -3.59 -28.08 -14.93
CA MET A 1 -2.91 -27.16 -13.96
C MET A 1 -3.76 -25.94 -13.57
N LEU A 2 -4.22 -25.09 -14.50
CA LEU A 2 -4.84 -23.78 -14.20
C LEU A 2 -6.02 -23.79 -13.18
N LYS A 3 -6.84 -24.86 -13.16
CA LYS A 3 -7.88 -25.07 -12.11
C LYS A 3 -7.28 -25.19 -10.70
N ASN A 4 -6.17 -25.91 -10.54
CA ASN A 4 -5.58 -26.19 -9.21
C ASN A 4 -4.82 -24.98 -8.68
N LEU A 5 -4.14 -24.21 -9.54
CA LEU A 5 -3.62 -22.88 -9.19
C LEU A 5 -4.74 -21.97 -8.66
N LYS A 6 -5.92 -22.04 -9.28
CA LYS A 6 -7.12 -21.32 -8.83
C LYS A 6 -7.59 -21.77 -7.44
N VAL A 7 -7.47 -23.06 -7.09
CA VAL A 7 -7.82 -23.55 -5.75
C VAL A 7 -6.75 -23.12 -4.73
N ILE A 8 -5.48 -23.37 -5.01
CA ILE A 8 -4.38 -23.13 -4.06
C ILE A 8 -4.25 -21.65 -3.69
N PHE A 9 -4.24 -20.74 -4.68
CA PHE A 9 -4.13 -19.31 -4.40
C PHE A 9 -5.45 -18.68 -3.91
N PHE A 10 -6.61 -19.08 -4.43
CA PHE A 10 -7.87 -18.36 -4.16
C PHE A 10 -8.76 -19.01 -3.10
N SER A 11 -8.50 -20.23 -2.63
CA SER A 11 -9.32 -20.88 -1.60
C SER A 11 -9.13 -20.27 -0.20
N PRO A 12 -7.89 -20.05 0.32
CA PRO A 12 -7.68 -19.37 1.60
C PRO A 12 -8.24 -17.94 1.54
N LEU A 13 -7.81 -17.20 0.50
CA LEU A 13 -8.39 -15.90 0.14
C LEU A 13 -9.91 -15.92 -0.07
N ARG A 14 -10.57 -17.08 -0.21
CA ARG A 14 -12.04 -17.14 -0.29
C ARG A 14 -12.68 -16.94 1.06
N ALA A 15 -12.24 -17.67 2.08
CA ALA A 15 -12.68 -17.49 3.46
C ALA A 15 -12.24 -16.12 3.99
N ASP A 16 -10.96 -15.78 3.86
CA ASP A 16 -10.37 -14.60 4.51
C ASP A 16 -10.99 -13.28 4.03
N ILE A 17 -11.17 -13.09 2.73
CA ILE A 17 -11.80 -11.86 2.20
C ILE A 17 -13.27 -11.77 2.64
N ASN A 18 -13.99 -12.88 2.74
CA ASN A 18 -15.37 -12.86 3.20
C ASN A 18 -15.45 -12.54 4.71
N HIS A 19 -14.50 -13.05 5.50
CA HIS A 19 -14.33 -12.70 6.92
C HIS A 19 -14.02 -11.20 7.09
N ILE A 20 -13.01 -10.67 6.38
CA ILE A 20 -12.63 -9.25 6.37
C ILE A 20 -13.82 -8.32 6.06
N LEU A 21 -14.69 -8.70 5.12
CA LEU A 21 -15.85 -7.92 4.71
C LEU A 21 -17.11 -8.08 5.58
N SER A 22 -17.06 -8.94 6.61
CA SER A 22 -18.21 -9.24 7.49
C SER A 22 -17.93 -9.03 8.98
N SER A 23 -16.84 -9.56 9.53
CA SER A 23 -16.54 -9.54 10.97
C SER A 23 -15.61 -8.41 11.40
N THR A 24 -14.64 -8.01 10.57
CA THR A 24 -13.56 -7.13 11.01
C THR A 24 -14.03 -5.73 11.41
N LYS A 25 -13.59 -5.28 12.60
CA LYS A 25 -13.81 -3.91 13.11
C LYS A 25 -12.81 -2.94 12.47
N VAL A 26 -13.25 -1.72 12.17
CA VAL A 26 -12.38 -0.67 11.58
C VAL A 26 -11.19 -0.34 12.49
N THR A 27 -11.39 -0.35 13.81
CA THR A 27 -10.32 -0.17 14.80
C THR A 27 -9.21 -1.21 14.66
N THR A 28 -9.54 -2.46 14.37
CA THR A 28 -8.55 -3.53 14.14
C THR A 28 -7.77 -3.31 12.84
N ALA A 29 -8.44 -2.86 11.77
CA ALA A 29 -7.76 -2.52 10.51
C ALA A 29 -6.86 -1.28 10.66
N LEU A 30 -7.30 -0.25 11.38
CA LEU A 30 -6.50 0.94 11.71
C LEU A 30 -5.28 0.59 12.58
N PHE A 31 -5.41 -0.37 13.50
CA PHE A 31 -4.29 -0.84 14.33
C PHE A 31 -3.21 -1.55 13.50
N TYR A 32 -3.60 -2.45 12.60
CA TYR A 32 -2.64 -3.08 11.67
C TYR A 32 -2.02 -2.07 10.70
N PHE A 33 -2.80 -1.10 10.20
CA PHE A 33 -2.31 0.00 9.38
C PHE A 33 -1.29 0.86 10.13
N PHE A 34 -1.56 1.21 11.39
CA PHE A 34 -0.62 1.93 12.26
C PHE A 34 0.70 1.15 12.47
N ILE A 35 0.64 -0.16 12.72
CA ILE A 35 1.86 -0.99 12.84
C ILE A 35 2.67 -0.99 11.54
N ALA A 36 2.03 -1.14 10.37
CA ALA A 36 2.72 -1.14 9.09
C ALA A 36 3.30 0.24 8.73
N TRP A 37 2.57 1.32 9.04
CA TRP A 37 3.05 2.71 8.89
C TRP A 37 4.23 3.00 9.82
N LEU A 38 4.16 2.57 11.08
CA LEU A 38 5.25 2.74 12.06
C LEU A 38 6.49 1.94 11.64
N THR A 39 6.30 0.71 11.16
CA THR A 39 7.38 -0.13 10.61
C THR A 39 8.04 0.55 9.41
N LEU A 40 7.25 1.14 8.51
CA LEU A 40 7.79 1.90 7.38
C LEU A 40 8.58 3.13 7.83
N ARG A 41 8.07 3.88 8.81
CA ARG A 41 8.75 5.06 9.35
C ARG A 41 10.04 4.71 10.10
N VAL A 42 10.08 3.57 10.81
CA VAL A 42 11.30 3.02 11.42
C VAL A 42 12.30 2.57 10.35
N ALA A 43 11.87 1.90 9.28
CA ALA A 43 12.73 1.49 8.17
C ALA A 43 13.33 2.70 7.41
N TYR A 44 12.55 3.75 7.18
CA TYR A 44 13.07 5.04 6.72
C TYR A 44 14.01 5.69 7.74
N GLY A 45 13.80 5.47 9.04
CA GLY A 45 14.66 5.99 10.10
C GLY A 45 16.04 5.34 10.14
N THR A 46 16.09 4.01 10.04
CA THR A 46 17.35 3.25 10.10
C THR A 46 18.11 3.22 8.78
N HIS A 47 17.42 3.27 7.63
CA HIS A 47 18.06 3.10 6.31
C HIS A 47 17.89 4.30 5.37
N GLY A 48 17.05 5.30 5.71
CA GLY A 48 16.73 6.43 4.82
C GLY A 48 17.91 7.31 4.44
N VAL A 49 18.96 7.37 5.28
CA VAL A 49 20.24 8.03 4.94
C VAL A 49 20.84 7.44 3.67
N PHE A 50 20.76 6.11 3.50
CA PHE A 50 21.30 5.36 2.35
C PHE A 50 20.36 5.31 1.14
N ILE A 51 19.10 5.74 1.29
CA ILE A 51 18.18 5.95 0.16
C ILE A 51 18.52 7.24 -0.59
N ARG A 52 19.12 8.21 0.09
CA ARG A 52 19.44 9.55 -0.44
C ARG A 52 20.35 9.50 -1.67
N ASP A 53 21.21 8.49 -1.76
CA ASP A 53 22.12 8.25 -2.89
C ASP A 53 21.56 7.28 -3.94
N SER A 54 20.38 6.70 -3.70
CA SER A 54 19.65 5.87 -4.67
C SER A 54 18.50 6.67 -5.30
N LEU A 55 18.73 7.12 -6.53
CA LEU A 55 17.80 7.92 -7.34
C LEU A 55 16.32 7.50 -7.23
N SER A 56 15.42 8.49 -7.27
CA SER A 56 13.95 8.42 -7.45
C SER A 56 13.04 8.15 -6.24
N VAL A 57 13.51 8.20 -4.98
CA VAL A 57 12.61 8.21 -3.80
C VAL A 57 12.76 9.51 -3.02
N ILE A 58 11.80 10.44 -3.19
CA ILE A 58 11.70 11.67 -2.40
C ILE A 58 11.05 11.34 -1.04
N ALA A 59 11.79 10.63 -0.20
CA ALA A 59 11.47 10.57 1.23
C ALA A 59 11.90 11.89 1.89
N GLN A 60 11.08 12.45 2.78
CA GLN A 60 11.52 13.56 3.62
C GLN A 60 12.74 13.10 4.45
N PRO A 61 13.79 13.94 4.59
CA PRO A 61 15.03 13.51 5.23
C PRO A 61 14.79 13.21 6.72
N PHE A 62 14.99 11.94 7.11
CA PHE A 62 14.93 11.53 8.51
C PHE A 62 16.09 12.18 9.27
N ASN A 63 15.80 13.30 9.94
CA ASN A 63 16.78 14.07 10.69
C ASN A 63 16.44 13.98 12.18
N ILE A 64 17.20 13.17 12.91
CA ILE A 64 16.94 12.78 14.30
C ILE A 64 16.82 14.01 15.22
N GLY A 65 17.57 15.09 14.93
CA GLY A 65 17.51 16.35 15.69
C GLY A 65 16.30 17.26 15.40
N LYS A 66 15.36 16.86 14.52
CA LYS A 66 14.15 17.63 14.18
C LYS A 66 12.86 16.79 14.20
N ILE A 67 12.82 15.72 15.00
CA ILE A 67 11.60 14.92 15.21
C ILE A 67 10.58 15.73 16.02
N SER A 68 9.58 16.32 15.36
CA SER A 68 8.39 16.82 16.04
C SER A 68 7.31 15.73 16.04
N LEU A 69 6.68 15.46 17.18
CA LEU A 69 5.58 14.48 17.25
C LEU A 69 4.42 14.90 16.32
N LEU A 70 4.23 16.22 16.15
CA LEU A 70 3.21 16.82 15.31
C LEU A 70 3.34 16.41 13.84
N SER A 71 4.55 16.39 13.25
CA SER A 71 4.70 16.03 11.83
C SER A 71 4.36 14.55 11.57
N TYR A 72 4.67 13.66 12.52
CA TYR A 72 4.27 12.25 12.46
C TYR A 72 2.75 12.06 12.63
N VAL A 73 2.10 12.84 13.49
CA VAL A 73 0.63 12.83 13.62
C VAL A 73 -0.06 13.36 12.36
N VAL A 74 0.47 14.43 11.75
CA VAL A 74 -0.03 14.96 10.46
C VAL A 74 0.17 13.94 9.35
N ASP A 75 1.37 13.35 9.21
CA ASP A 75 1.68 12.33 8.20
C ASP A 75 0.75 11.11 8.30
N PHE A 76 0.55 10.57 9.51
CA PHE A 76 -0.39 9.48 9.74
C PHE A 76 -1.83 9.89 9.40
N SER A 77 -2.24 11.11 9.77
CA SER A 77 -3.58 11.63 9.49
C SER A 77 -3.82 11.80 7.98
N THR A 78 -2.83 12.31 7.23
CA THR A 78 -2.88 12.37 5.75
C THR A 78 -3.01 10.99 5.15
N ALA A 79 -2.20 10.01 5.59
CA ALA A 79 -2.27 8.64 5.09
C ALA A 79 -3.62 7.95 5.41
N VAL A 80 -4.25 8.22 6.55
CA VAL A 80 -5.58 7.70 6.88
C VAL A 80 -6.69 8.41 6.10
N LEU A 81 -6.65 9.73 5.99
CA LEU A 81 -7.74 10.55 5.44
C LEU A 81 -7.70 10.66 3.91
N VAL A 82 -6.52 10.89 3.32
CA VAL A 82 -6.35 11.03 1.87
C VAL A 82 -6.19 9.67 1.23
N ASP A 83 -5.14 8.92 1.57
CA ASP A 83 -4.82 7.68 0.84
C ASP A 83 -5.85 6.56 1.08
N ASN A 84 -6.50 6.54 2.25
CA ASN A 84 -7.42 5.46 2.62
C ASN A 84 -8.89 5.88 2.63
N PHE A 85 -9.26 6.97 3.30
CA PHE A 85 -10.67 7.39 3.38
C PHE A 85 -11.18 8.04 2.09
N PHE A 86 -10.40 8.89 1.41
CA PHE A 86 -10.84 9.52 0.16
C PHE A 86 -11.00 8.50 -0.99
N ILE A 87 -10.08 7.53 -1.13
CA ILE A 87 -10.26 6.41 -2.08
C ILE A 87 -11.54 5.62 -1.76
N ALA A 88 -11.78 5.30 -0.48
CA ALA A 88 -12.99 4.60 -0.07
C ALA A 88 -14.27 5.41 -0.33
N LEU A 89 -14.24 6.73 -0.13
CA LEU A 89 -15.33 7.64 -0.42
C LEU A 89 -15.65 7.73 -1.91
N LEU A 90 -14.64 7.85 -2.78
CA LEU A 90 -14.82 7.84 -4.24
C LEU A 90 -15.47 6.53 -4.72
N LEU A 91 -14.93 5.39 -4.31
CA LEU A 91 -15.47 4.06 -4.66
C LEU A 91 -16.91 3.87 -4.13
N TRP A 92 -17.18 4.38 -2.92
CA TRP A 92 -18.52 4.37 -2.35
C TRP A 92 -19.49 5.29 -3.09
N LEU A 93 -19.08 6.48 -3.51
CA LEU A 93 -19.93 7.39 -4.28
C LEU A 93 -20.27 6.83 -5.67
N ILE A 94 -19.29 6.26 -6.37
CA ILE A 94 -19.48 5.73 -7.74
C ILE A 94 -20.33 4.44 -7.73
N VAL A 95 -20.18 3.56 -6.72
CA VAL A 95 -20.84 2.23 -6.73
C VAL A 95 -21.47 1.80 -5.41
N GLY A 96 -20.89 2.18 -4.26
CA GLY A 96 -21.43 1.81 -2.95
C GLY A 96 -22.84 2.36 -2.69
N ARG A 97 -23.07 3.63 -3.04
CA ARG A 97 -24.34 4.35 -2.83
C ARG A 97 -25.50 3.72 -3.60
N SER A 98 -25.31 3.40 -4.88
CA SER A 98 -26.34 2.78 -5.73
C SER A 98 -26.65 1.32 -5.35
N ARG A 99 -25.72 0.64 -4.64
CA ARG A 99 -25.90 -0.73 -4.14
C ARG A 99 -26.16 -0.82 -2.63
N GLN A 100 -26.42 0.31 -1.96
CA GLN A 100 -26.65 0.40 -0.50
C GLN A 100 -25.53 -0.21 0.37
N ILE A 101 -24.31 -0.33 -0.17
CA ILE A 101 -23.16 -0.91 0.53
C ILE A 101 -22.61 0.15 1.49
N ALA A 102 -22.48 -0.18 2.78
CA ALA A 102 -21.93 0.75 3.77
C ALA A 102 -20.47 1.15 3.45
N ILE A 103 -20.17 2.46 3.49
CA ILE A 103 -18.83 3.04 3.23
C ILE A 103 -17.71 2.39 4.06
N ARG A 104 -18.02 1.95 5.30
CA ARG A 104 -17.13 1.14 6.15
C ARG A 104 -16.49 -0.04 5.41
N LYS A 105 -17.20 -0.73 4.50
CA LYS A 105 -16.65 -1.88 3.78
C LYS A 105 -15.60 -1.46 2.73
N PHE A 106 -15.77 -0.31 2.08
CA PHE A 106 -14.74 0.25 1.20
C PHE A 106 -13.52 0.73 2.00
N PHE A 107 -13.73 1.36 3.17
CA PHE A 107 -12.64 1.81 4.04
C PHE A 107 -11.85 0.65 4.68
N LEU A 108 -12.51 -0.48 4.98
CA LEU A 108 -11.81 -1.71 5.36
C LEU A 108 -10.93 -2.24 4.21
N ILE A 109 -11.42 -2.24 2.97
CA ILE A 109 -10.63 -2.67 1.81
C ILE A 109 -9.40 -1.77 1.62
N THR A 110 -9.57 -0.45 1.64
CA THR A 110 -8.42 0.47 1.44
C THR A 110 -7.39 0.30 2.55
N LEU A 111 -7.81 0.30 3.83
CA LEU A 111 -6.89 0.09 4.95
C LEU A 111 -6.11 -1.23 4.85
N TYR A 112 -6.76 -2.35 4.51
CA TYR A 112 -6.06 -3.64 4.37
C TYR A 112 -5.05 -3.65 3.21
N ILE A 113 -5.41 -3.04 2.08
CA ILE A 113 -4.55 -2.97 0.90
C ILE A 113 -3.36 -2.04 1.15
N SER A 114 -3.59 -0.88 1.76
CA SER A 114 -2.52 0.04 2.15
C SER A 114 -1.62 -0.57 3.22
N THR A 115 -2.15 -1.31 4.19
CA THR A 115 -1.35 -2.06 5.17
C THR A 115 -0.39 -3.04 4.48
N PHE A 116 -0.89 -3.82 3.52
CA PHE A 116 -0.06 -4.78 2.77
C PHE A 116 0.97 -4.06 1.87
N TYR A 117 0.59 -2.94 1.25
CA TYR A 117 1.50 -2.09 0.48
C TYR A 117 2.63 -1.49 1.34
N LEU A 118 2.31 -0.99 2.53
CA LEU A 118 3.28 -0.47 3.50
C LEU A 118 4.29 -1.54 3.93
N PHE A 119 3.87 -2.80 4.10
CA PHE A 119 4.81 -3.91 4.31
C PHE A 119 5.71 -4.16 3.10
N CYS A 120 5.16 -4.21 1.88
CA CYS A 120 5.99 -4.35 0.66
C CYS A 120 7.02 -3.22 0.51
N LEU A 121 6.64 -1.98 0.85
CA LEU A 121 7.50 -0.80 0.77
C LEU A 121 8.55 -0.78 1.89
N SER A 122 8.21 -1.25 3.09
CA SER A 122 9.15 -1.46 4.19
C SER A 122 10.22 -2.50 3.81
N THR A 123 9.80 -3.65 3.27
CA THR A 123 10.71 -4.70 2.79
C THR A 123 11.65 -4.18 1.70
N LYS A 124 11.15 -3.36 0.76
CA LYS A 124 12.00 -2.67 -0.25
C LYS A 124 13.12 -1.87 0.42
N ILE A 125 12.80 -1.05 1.43
CA ILE A 125 13.77 -0.18 2.10
C ILE A 125 14.83 -0.99 2.85
N ILE A 126 14.40 -1.99 3.61
CA ILE A 126 15.27 -2.86 4.39
C ILE A 126 16.25 -3.63 3.47
N LEU A 127 15.80 -4.05 2.28
CA LEU A 127 16.64 -4.73 1.29
C LEU A 127 17.59 -3.80 0.52
N ILE A 128 17.22 -2.53 0.28
CA ILE A 128 18.08 -1.57 -0.43
C ILE A 128 19.43 -1.37 0.28
N HIS A 129 19.46 -1.35 1.61
CA HIS A 129 20.69 -1.14 2.38
C HIS A 129 21.79 -2.20 2.13
N PRO A 130 21.56 -3.51 2.36
CA PRO A 130 22.57 -4.53 2.07
C PRO A 130 22.88 -4.63 0.57
N ILE A 131 21.92 -4.39 -0.33
CA ILE A 131 22.16 -4.37 -1.78
C ILE A 131 23.12 -3.23 -2.14
N ASN A 132 22.88 -2.01 -1.68
CA ASN A 132 23.80 -0.88 -1.89
C ASN A 132 25.18 -1.14 -1.30
N SER A 133 25.27 -1.93 -0.22
CA SER A 133 26.55 -2.36 0.35
C SER A 133 27.32 -3.29 -0.59
N LEU A 134 26.66 -4.22 -1.31
CA LEU A 134 27.30 -5.10 -2.29
C LEU A 134 28.02 -4.34 -3.42
N LYS A 135 27.58 -3.11 -3.75
CA LYS A 135 28.20 -2.25 -4.77
C LYS A 135 29.69 -2.01 -4.52
N PHE A 136 30.11 -1.97 -3.25
CA PHE A 136 31.50 -1.75 -2.85
C PHE A 136 32.35 -3.03 -2.83
N TYR A 137 31.72 -4.22 -2.88
CA TYR A 137 32.41 -5.51 -2.86
C TYR A 137 32.45 -6.17 -4.25
N ASN A 138 31.33 -6.17 -5.00
CA ASN A 138 31.28 -6.77 -6.33
C ASN A 138 30.08 -6.25 -7.15
N VAL A 139 30.38 -5.62 -8.29
CA VAL A 139 29.39 -5.02 -9.21
C VAL A 139 28.42 -6.05 -9.81
N PHE A 140 28.86 -7.28 -10.05
CA PHE A 140 28.00 -8.35 -10.59
C PHE A 140 26.95 -8.79 -9.56
N TRP A 141 27.37 -9.06 -8.32
CA TRP A 141 26.44 -9.42 -7.24
C TRP A 141 25.49 -8.27 -6.88
N TYR A 142 25.96 -7.02 -6.92
CA TYR A 142 25.10 -5.83 -6.81
C TYR A 142 24.01 -5.81 -7.89
N GLY A 143 24.38 -5.95 -9.17
CA GLY A 143 23.42 -5.94 -10.29
C GLY A 143 22.38 -7.05 -10.17
N LEU A 144 22.84 -8.29 -9.94
CA LEU A 144 21.97 -9.46 -9.76
C LEU A 144 20.97 -9.26 -8.61
N ALA A 145 21.44 -8.78 -7.45
CA ALA A 145 20.59 -8.56 -6.29
C ALA A 145 19.61 -7.40 -6.47
N ALA A 146 20.03 -6.32 -7.16
CA ALA A 146 19.19 -5.17 -7.46
C ALA A 146 18.04 -5.53 -8.42
N ASP A 147 18.33 -6.23 -9.54
CA ASP A 147 17.30 -6.62 -10.50
C ASP A 147 16.37 -7.73 -9.95
N ALA A 148 16.90 -8.70 -9.19
CA ALA A 148 16.07 -9.68 -8.48
C ALA A 148 15.10 -9.01 -7.49
N THR A 149 15.58 -8.03 -6.72
CA THR A 149 14.75 -7.29 -5.74
C THR A 149 13.72 -6.41 -6.43
N LYS A 150 14.09 -5.74 -7.53
CA LYS A 150 13.19 -4.96 -8.40
C LYS A 150 12.09 -5.83 -9.01
N LEU A 151 12.41 -7.06 -9.44
CA LEU A 151 11.44 -8.03 -9.93
C LEU A 151 10.48 -8.49 -8.82
N ILE A 152 11.00 -8.85 -7.64
CA ILE A 152 10.19 -9.23 -6.46
C ILE A 152 9.24 -8.10 -6.06
N ILE A 153 9.71 -6.86 -5.98
CA ILE A 153 8.88 -5.69 -5.65
C ILE A 153 7.81 -5.44 -6.72
N THR A 154 8.14 -5.63 -8.01
CA THR A 154 7.18 -5.48 -9.11
C THR A 154 6.06 -6.53 -9.00
N ILE A 155 6.41 -7.79 -8.69
CA ILE A 155 5.45 -8.87 -8.47
C ILE A 155 4.57 -8.59 -7.25
N LEU A 156 5.17 -8.15 -6.12
CA LEU A 156 4.43 -7.79 -4.91
C LEU A 156 3.45 -6.64 -5.15
N ASN A 157 3.87 -5.57 -5.81
CA ASN A 157 3.01 -4.44 -6.16
C ASN A 157 1.86 -4.85 -7.10
N GLY A 158 2.13 -5.71 -8.09
CA GLY A 158 1.11 -6.31 -8.94
C GLY A 158 0.11 -7.16 -8.15
N TYR A 159 0.60 -7.92 -7.16
CA TYR A 159 -0.25 -8.71 -6.26
C TYR A 159 -1.11 -7.84 -5.33
N VAL A 160 -0.59 -6.72 -4.80
CA VAL A 160 -1.37 -5.74 -4.01
C VAL A 160 -2.56 -5.22 -4.83
N PHE A 161 -2.30 -4.74 -6.04
CA PHE A 161 -3.32 -4.20 -6.94
C PHE A 161 -4.33 -5.28 -7.40
N PHE A 162 -3.86 -6.52 -7.59
CA PHE A 162 -4.72 -7.67 -7.87
C PHE A 162 -5.66 -7.99 -6.68
N LEU A 163 -5.13 -8.01 -5.45
CA LEU A 163 -5.90 -8.29 -4.24
C LEU A 163 -7.01 -7.24 -4.04
N PHE A 164 -6.70 -5.96 -4.25
CA PHE A 164 -7.66 -4.85 -4.21
C PHE A 164 -8.82 -5.05 -5.19
N ASN A 165 -8.50 -5.41 -6.43
CA ASN A 165 -9.49 -5.71 -7.46
C ASN A 165 -10.36 -6.92 -7.12
N VAL A 166 -9.79 -7.98 -6.53
CA VAL A 166 -10.56 -9.15 -6.09
C VAL A 166 -11.49 -8.81 -4.90
N MET A 167 -11.02 -8.00 -3.95
CA MET A 167 -11.84 -7.53 -2.82
C MET A 167 -13.00 -6.65 -3.30
N LEU A 168 -12.74 -5.64 -4.14
CA LEU A 168 -13.77 -4.78 -4.72
C LEU A 168 -14.78 -5.58 -5.56
N TYR A 169 -14.31 -6.47 -6.43
CA TYR A 169 -15.17 -7.33 -7.25
C TYR A 169 -16.17 -8.14 -6.41
N ARG A 170 -15.74 -8.66 -5.24
CA ARG A 170 -16.65 -9.37 -4.32
C ARG A 170 -17.59 -8.46 -3.56
N LEU A 171 -17.10 -7.31 -3.07
CA LEU A 171 -17.95 -6.36 -2.33
C LEU A 171 -19.09 -5.83 -3.20
N VAL A 172 -18.81 -5.61 -4.49
CA VAL A 172 -19.66 -4.87 -5.42
C VAL A 172 -20.43 -5.76 -6.40
N ALA A 173 -19.92 -6.95 -6.74
CA ALA A 173 -20.47 -7.86 -7.75
C ALA A 173 -20.77 -7.17 -9.10
N LEU A 174 -19.83 -6.37 -9.61
CA LEU A 174 -19.85 -5.81 -10.99
C LEU A 174 -18.94 -6.62 -11.92
N ASN A 175 -18.99 -6.34 -13.23
CA ASN A 175 -18.06 -6.92 -14.20
C ASN A 175 -16.59 -6.59 -13.81
N LYS A 176 -15.71 -7.59 -13.89
CA LYS A 176 -14.28 -7.49 -13.54
C LYS A 176 -13.57 -6.39 -14.31
N VAL A 177 -13.90 -6.22 -15.59
CA VAL A 177 -13.32 -5.17 -16.45
C VAL A 177 -13.69 -3.78 -15.94
N PHE A 178 -14.95 -3.58 -15.50
CA PHE A 178 -15.38 -2.32 -14.91
C PHE A 178 -14.69 -2.05 -13.58
N VAL A 179 -14.58 -3.06 -12.70
CA VAL A 179 -13.86 -2.95 -11.41
C VAL A 179 -12.38 -2.60 -11.61
N PHE A 180 -11.75 -3.15 -12.65
CA PHE A 180 -10.36 -2.82 -13.03
C PHE A 180 -10.20 -1.34 -13.35
N PHE A 181 -10.99 -0.79 -14.28
CA PHE A 181 -10.92 0.65 -14.61
C PHE A 181 -11.32 1.56 -13.43
N LEU A 182 -12.32 1.16 -12.63
CA LEU A 182 -12.72 1.84 -11.40
C LEU A 182 -11.55 1.93 -10.39
N SER A 183 -10.81 0.84 -10.21
CA SER A 183 -9.65 0.79 -9.31
C SER A 183 -8.55 1.74 -9.76
N ILE A 184 -8.21 1.77 -11.05
CA ILE A 184 -7.19 2.66 -11.62
C ILE A 184 -7.61 4.13 -11.48
N GLY A 185 -8.85 4.47 -11.84
CA GLY A 185 -9.36 5.84 -11.75
C GLY A 185 -9.36 6.38 -10.32
N SER A 186 -9.84 5.60 -9.35
CA SER A 186 -9.87 6.01 -7.94
C SER A 186 -8.47 6.23 -7.35
N ILE A 187 -7.51 5.34 -7.65
CA ILE A 187 -6.11 5.49 -7.22
C ILE A 187 -5.47 6.73 -7.87
N ALA A 188 -5.67 6.94 -9.18
CA ALA A 188 -5.07 8.06 -9.90
C ALA A 188 -5.57 9.43 -9.40
N ILE A 189 -6.86 9.54 -9.07
CA ILE A 189 -7.45 10.77 -8.51
C ILE A 189 -6.88 11.04 -7.10
N ALA A 190 -6.79 10.03 -6.24
CA ALA A 190 -6.26 10.21 -4.89
C ALA A 190 -4.75 10.54 -4.87
N ALA A 191 -3.95 9.88 -5.72
CA ALA A 191 -2.53 10.22 -5.88
C ALA A 191 -2.34 11.67 -6.34
N LYS A 192 -3.19 12.16 -7.26
CA LYS A 192 -3.18 13.58 -7.67
C LYS A 192 -3.57 14.52 -6.53
N LEU A 193 -4.52 14.13 -5.67
CA LEU A 193 -4.93 14.94 -4.51
C LEU A 193 -3.84 14.97 -3.42
N SER A 194 -3.19 13.84 -3.13
CA SER A 194 -2.07 13.77 -2.17
C SER A 194 -0.92 14.67 -2.61
N ASN A 195 -0.54 14.63 -3.90
CA ASN A 195 0.48 15.52 -4.46
C ASN A 195 0.13 17.02 -4.35
N VAL A 196 -1.16 17.39 -4.33
CA VAL A 196 -1.59 18.76 -4.07
C VAL A 196 -1.49 19.08 -2.58
N LEU A 197 -1.93 18.20 -1.69
CA LEU A 197 -1.83 18.43 -0.24
C LEU A 197 -0.37 18.62 0.21
N ASP A 198 0.53 17.77 -0.30
CA ASP A 198 1.99 17.84 -0.09
C ASP A 198 2.65 19.12 -0.66
N ALA A 199 1.96 19.86 -1.53
CA ALA A 199 2.41 21.15 -2.05
C ALA A 199 1.85 22.34 -1.26
N TRP A 200 0.78 22.15 -0.49
CA TRP A 200 0.20 23.15 0.42
C TRP A 200 0.75 23.06 1.87
N LEU A 201 1.46 21.98 2.19
CA LEU A 201 2.06 21.71 3.52
C LEU A 201 3.60 21.95 3.54
N LYS A 202 4.12 22.78 2.64
CA LYS A 202 5.55 23.13 2.50
C LYS A 202 5.75 24.65 2.48
#